data_AF-A0A7C8ZA95-F1
#
_entry.id   AF-A0A7C8ZA95-F1
#
_cell.length_a   1.000
_cell.length_b   1.000
_cell.length_c   1.000
_cell.angle_alpha   90.00
_cell.angle_beta   90.00
_cell.angle_gamma   90.00
#
_symmetry.space_group_name_H-M   'P 1'
#
loop_
_entity.id
_entity.type
_entity.pdbx_description
1 polymer ?
#
loop_
_entity_poly.entity_id
_entity_poly.type
_entity_poly.pdbx_seq_one_letter_code
_entity_poly.pdbx_strand_id
1 'polypeptide(L)'
;YNMRNTIKDEKIAGKLDPADKQKIEKAIEDAIEWLDKNQLAEVDEFEDKQKELEEICNPIIAKMYGGGAGAGMNMGGDMPGGDYSGKGQSGGASSGAGPKIEEVD
;
A
#
# COMPACT_ATOMS: atom_id res chain seq x y z
N TYR A 1 7.08 9.99 -3.42
CA TYR A 1 6.45 11.34 -3.25
C TYR A 1 4.97 11.30 -2.87
N ASN A 2 4.13 10.44 -3.47
CA ASN A 2 2.70 10.33 -3.15
C ASN A 2 2.44 10.21 -1.64
N MET A 3 3.19 9.33 -0.97
CA MET A 3 3.14 9.15 0.48
C MET A 3 3.34 10.44 1.29
N ARG A 4 4.29 11.29 0.89
CA ARG A 4 4.57 12.57 1.57
C ARG A 4 3.42 13.55 1.44
N ASN A 5 2.73 13.54 0.30
CA ASN A 5 1.59 14.40 0.06
C ASN A 5 0.38 13.92 0.85
N THR A 6 0.15 12.59 0.90
CA THR A 6 -0.95 12.00 1.69
C THR A 6 -0.87 12.38 3.16
N ILE A 7 0.29 12.28 3.81
CA ILE A 7 0.43 12.64 5.24
C ILE A 7 0.39 14.15 5.52
N LYS A 8 0.56 14.98 4.49
CA LYS A 8 0.45 16.44 4.58
C LYS A 8 -0.97 16.94 4.30
N ASP A 9 -1.84 16.11 3.75
CA ASP A 9 -3.25 16.43 3.59
C ASP A 9 -3.90 16.61 4.97
N GLU A 10 -4.57 17.73 5.19
CA GLU A 10 -5.14 18.08 6.50
C GLU A 10 -6.14 17.03 7.02
N LYS A 11 -6.89 16.37 6.13
CA LYS A 11 -7.88 15.33 6.51
C LYS A 11 -7.21 14.05 7.01
N ILE A 12 -5.97 13.82 6.58
CA ILE A 12 -5.15 12.67 6.96
C ILE A 12 -4.30 13.03 8.17
N ALA A 13 -3.60 14.17 8.13
CA ALA A 13 -2.77 14.67 9.21
C ALA A 13 -3.54 14.84 10.53
N GLY A 14 -4.82 15.23 10.48
CA GLY A 14 -5.67 15.33 11.67
C GLY A 14 -6.10 14.00 12.28
N LYS A 15 -5.90 12.86 11.59
CA LYS A 15 -6.22 11.51 12.06
C LYS A 15 -5.00 10.73 12.56
N LEU A 16 -3.80 11.22 12.25
CA LEU A 16 -2.55 10.62 12.70
C LEU A 16 -2.16 11.23 14.03
N ASP A 17 -1.74 10.40 14.98
CA ASP A 17 -1.10 10.93 16.17
C ASP A 17 0.26 11.57 15.81
N PRO A 18 0.75 12.53 16.61
CA PRO A 18 1.98 13.24 16.30
C PRO A 18 3.22 12.33 16.17
N ALA A 19 3.25 11.21 16.89
CA ALA A 19 4.38 10.29 16.87
C ALA A 19 4.39 9.48 15.56
N ASP A 20 3.24 8.93 15.17
CA ASP A 20 3.09 8.22 13.89
C ASP A 20 3.35 9.16 12.70
N LYS A 21 2.92 10.42 12.77
CA LYS A 21 3.24 11.43 11.75
C LYS A 21 4.76 11.67 11.63
N GLN A 22 5.43 11.95 12.75
CA GLN A 22 6.89 12.16 12.75
C GLN A 22 7.65 10.94 12.24
N LYS A 23 7.18 9.73 12.57
CA LYS A 23 7.81 8.48 12.13
C LYS A 23 7.75 8.34 10.61
N ILE A 24 6.61 8.64 9.97
CA ILE A 24 6.51 8.60 8.51
C ILE A 24 7.35 9.70 7.87
N GLU A 25 7.29 10.94 8.39
CA GLU A 25 8.07 12.05 7.83
C GLU A 25 9.56 11.74 7.81
N LYS A 26 10.09 11.21 8.91
CA LYS A 26 11.48 10.78 9.01
C LYS A 26 11.81 9.65 8.03
N ALA A 27 10.97 8.62 7.94
CA ALA A 27 11.22 7.49 7.03
C ALA A 27 11.26 7.94 5.55
N ILE A 28 10.39 8.89 5.17
CA ILE A 28 10.39 9.47 3.83
C ILE A 28 11.66 10.29 3.58
N GLU A 29 12.12 11.07 4.57
CA GLU A 29 13.36 11.85 4.45
C GLU A 29 14.59 10.95 4.33
N ASP A 30 14.68 9.92 5.18
CA ASP A 30 15.76 8.91 5.12
C ASP A 30 15.77 8.18 3.76
N ALA A 31 14.59 7.88 3.20
CA ALA A 31 14.48 7.28 1.86
C ALA A 31 14.92 8.24 0.74
N ILE A 32 14.53 9.52 0.81
CA ILE A 32 14.98 10.53 -0.17
C ILE A 32 16.49 10.69 -0.13
N GLU A 33 17.08 10.83 1.07
CA GLU A 33 18.53 10.93 1.22
C GLU A 33 19.26 9.70 0.70
N TRP A 34 18.69 8.51 0.92
CA TRP A 34 19.25 7.28 0.39
C TRP A 34 19.20 7.27 -1.14
N LEU A 35 18.07 7.65 -1.75
CA LEU A 35 17.94 7.73 -3.22
C LEU A 35 18.93 8.73 -3.83
N ASP A 36 19.15 9.88 -3.18
CA ASP A 36 20.10 10.89 -3.65
C ASP A 36 21.56 10.40 -3.62
N LYS A 37 21.91 9.58 -2.62
CA LYS A 37 23.25 9.01 -2.46
C LYS A 37 23.48 7.75 -3.30
N ASN A 38 22.41 7.03 -3.66
CA ASN A 38 22.46 5.70 -4.27
C ASN A 38 21.75 5.67 -5.63
N GLN A 39 22.00 6.67 -6.48
CA GLN A 39 21.37 6.78 -7.81
C GLN A 39 21.72 5.62 -8.78
N LEU A 40 22.81 4.89 -8.49
CA LEU A 40 23.29 3.74 -9.27
C LEU A 40 23.15 2.41 -8.52
N ALA A 41 22.30 2.37 -7.50
CA ALA A 41 22.00 1.12 -6.78
C ALA A 41 21.38 0.08 -7.73
N GLU A 42 21.50 -1.18 -7.35
CA GLU A 42 20.86 -2.28 -8.07
C GLU A 42 19.35 -2.31 -7.78
N VAL A 43 18.60 -2.98 -8.65
CA VAL A 43 17.14 -3.11 -8.50
C VAL A 43 16.76 -3.68 -7.14
N ASP A 44 17.47 -4.72 -6.70
CA ASP A 44 17.23 -5.38 -5.41
C ASP A 44 17.40 -4.39 -4.23
N GLU A 45 18.36 -3.47 -4.30
CA GLU A 45 18.59 -2.46 -3.26
C GLU A 45 17.49 -1.40 -3.25
N PHE A 46 16.97 -1.01 -4.41
CA PHE A 46 15.82 -0.11 -4.50
C PHE A 46 14.54 -0.77 -3.97
N GLU A 47 14.32 -2.06 -4.27
CA GLU A 47 13.18 -2.82 -3.75
C GLU A 47 13.24 -2.97 -2.24
N ASP A 48 14.42 -3.27 -1.68
CA ASP A 48 14.61 -3.37 -0.24
C ASP A 48 14.36 -2.02 0.43
N LYS A 49 14.85 -0.92 -0.17
CA LYS A 49 14.58 0.42 0.37
C LYS A 49 13.09 0.78 0.30
N GLN A 50 12.40 0.37 -0.75
CA GLN A 50 10.97 0.53 -0.87
C GLN A 50 10.22 -0.25 0.23
N LYS A 51 10.57 -1.53 0.43
CA LYS A 51 9.96 -2.37 1.47
C LYS A 51 10.16 -1.78 2.87
N GLU A 52 11.35 -1.31 3.20
CA GLU A 52 11.61 -0.62 4.49
C GLU A 52 10.66 0.57 4.71
N LEU A 53 10.43 1.38 3.67
CA LEU A 53 9.53 2.53 3.75
C LEU A 53 8.07 2.08 3.92
N GLU A 54 7.66 1.06 3.18
CA GLU A 54 6.30 0.49 3.22
C GLU A 54 5.98 -0.17 4.57
N GLU A 55 6.93 -0.89 5.17
CA GLU A 55 6.78 -1.50 6.49
C GLU A 55 6.49 -0.48 7.60
N ILE A 56 6.98 0.76 7.44
CA ILE A 56 6.68 1.85 8.37
C ILE A 56 5.34 2.50 8.03
N CYS A 57 5.08 2.74 6.74
CA CYS A 57 3.93 3.52 6.31
C CYS A 57 2.61 2.74 6.34
N ASN A 58 2.61 1.49 5.86
CA ASN A 58 1.44 0.63 5.74
C ASN A 58 0.69 0.42 7.06
N PRO A 59 1.32 0.08 8.20
CA PRO A 59 0.58 -0.11 9.45
C PRO A 59 -0.05 1.19 9.96
N ILE A 60 0.58 2.35 9.70
CA ILE A 60 0.06 3.64 10.16
C ILE A 60 -1.12 4.08 9.29
N ILE A 61 -1.00 3.92 7.97
CA ILE A 61 -2.11 4.14 7.04
C ILE A 61 -3.27 3.18 7.36
N ALA A 62 -2.96 1.91 7.62
CA ALA A 62 -3.95 0.91 7.99
C ALA A 62 -4.64 1.24 9.30
N LYS A 63 -3.96 1.78 10.32
CA LYS A 63 -4.62 2.30 11.54
C LYS A 63 -5.54 3.47 11.23
N MET A 64 -5.13 4.39 10.36
CA MET A 64 -5.91 5.56 9.97
C MET A 64 -7.22 5.19 9.25
N TYR A 65 -7.18 4.19 8.36
CA TYR A 65 -8.38 3.66 7.72
C TYR A 65 -9.13 2.65 8.62
N GLY A 66 -8.38 1.91 9.44
CA GLY A 66 -8.78 0.78 10.29
C GLY A 66 -9.47 1.14 11.60
N GLY A 67 -9.61 2.43 11.93
CA GLY A 67 -10.65 2.91 12.83
C GLY A 67 -12.07 2.54 12.37
N GLY A 68 -12.22 2.05 11.13
CA GLY A 68 -13.25 1.09 10.73
C GLY A 68 -12.57 -0.17 10.17
N ALA A 69 -12.90 -1.33 10.71
CA ALA A 69 -12.27 -2.62 10.43
C ALA A 69 -11.83 -2.87 8.97
N GLY A 70 -10.61 -3.39 8.82
CA GLY A 70 -10.21 -4.27 7.72
C GLY A 70 -10.23 -3.67 6.32
N ALA A 71 -9.12 -3.11 5.87
CA ALA A 71 -8.82 -3.08 4.44
C ALA A 71 -7.30 -3.07 4.27
N GLY A 72 -6.75 -4.21 3.82
CA GLY A 72 -5.51 -4.20 3.08
C GLY A 72 -5.73 -3.32 1.86
N MET A 73 -5.28 -2.07 1.93
CA MET A 73 -5.09 -1.27 0.73
C MET A 73 -3.83 -1.80 0.08
N ASN A 74 -4.02 -2.77 -0.81
CA ASN A 74 -3.09 -3.08 -1.88
C ASN A 74 -2.89 -1.79 -2.70
N MET A 75 -1.94 -0.97 -2.27
CA MET A 75 -1.48 0.25 -2.92
C MET A 75 0.02 0.08 -3.17
N GLY A 76 0.37 -0.90 -4.00
CA GLY A 76 1.75 -1.12 -4.43
C GLY A 76 1.99 -2.52 -4.95
N GLY A 77 2.14 -2.65 -6.26
CA GLY A 77 2.80 -3.80 -6.89
C GLY A 77 1.90 -4.62 -7.80
N ASP A 78 1.98 -4.33 -9.09
CA ASP A 78 2.12 -5.38 -10.11
C ASP A 78 2.81 -6.62 -9.51
N MET A 79 2.07 -7.71 -9.33
CA MET A 79 2.70 -9.02 -9.15
C MET A 79 2.84 -9.68 -10.55
N PRO A 80 4.08 -10.00 -10.96
CA PRO A 80 4.44 -10.42 -12.31
C PRO A 80 4.06 -11.88 -12.59
N GLY A 81 4.01 -12.24 -13.87
CA GLY A 81 3.64 -13.57 -14.35
C GLY A 81 4.46 -14.73 -13.77
N GLY A 82 3.78 -15.86 -13.57
CA GLY A 82 4.37 -17.13 -13.16
C GLY A 82 3.34 -18.26 -13.02
N ASP A 83 2.83 -18.73 -14.16
CA ASP A 83 2.54 -20.12 -14.62
C ASP A 83 1.99 -21.24 -13.66
N TYR A 84 1.53 -22.34 -14.27
CA TYR A 84 1.21 -23.69 -13.75
C TYR A 84 -0.02 -23.98 -12.85
N SER A 85 -1.12 -24.35 -13.52
CA SER A 85 -1.85 -25.65 -13.41
C SER A 85 -1.94 -26.42 -12.06
N GLY A 86 -3.18 -26.65 -11.57
CA GLY A 86 -3.48 -27.87 -10.81
C GLY A 86 -4.60 -27.86 -9.76
N LYS A 87 -5.83 -28.22 -10.19
CA LYS A 87 -6.73 -29.22 -9.56
C LYS A 87 -7.31 -29.01 -8.13
N GLY A 88 -8.66 -29.02 -8.06
CA GLY A 88 -9.47 -29.62 -6.97
C GLY A 88 -10.10 -28.64 -5.98
N GLN A 89 -11.38 -28.27 -6.11
CA GLN A 89 -12.59 -28.93 -5.57
C GLN A 89 -12.94 -28.57 -4.11
N SER A 90 -14.02 -27.77 -3.94
CA SER A 90 -15.14 -27.89 -2.98
C SER A 90 -15.75 -26.49 -2.82
N GLY A 91 -16.98 -26.20 -3.24
CA GLY A 91 -18.22 -26.73 -2.69
C GLY A 91 -18.91 -25.59 -1.92
N GLY A 92 -20.01 -25.06 -2.45
CA GLY A 92 -20.81 -24.03 -1.77
C GLY A 92 -21.68 -23.22 -2.71
N ALA A 93 -22.87 -23.72 -3.03
CA ALA A 93 -23.93 -22.91 -3.63
C ALA A 93 -24.44 -21.89 -2.59
N SER A 94 -24.44 -20.61 -2.94
CA SER A 94 -25.35 -19.64 -2.35
C SER A 94 -25.63 -18.52 -3.34
N SER A 95 -26.87 -18.53 -3.80
CA SER A 95 -27.66 -17.43 -4.35
C SER A 95 -27.19 -16.02 -3.97
N GLY A 96 -27.05 -15.16 -4.99
CA GLY A 96 -26.96 -13.72 -4.84
C GLY A 96 -26.89 -13.07 -6.21
N ALA A 97 -28.04 -12.69 -6.76
CA ALA A 97 -28.13 -11.89 -7.98
C ALA A 97 -27.36 -10.56 -7.77
N GLY A 98 -26.24 -10.41 -8.47
CA GLY A 98 -25.47 -9.16 -8.54
C GLY A 98 -25.97 -8.26 -9.66
N PRO A 99 -25.85 -6.93 -9.52
CA PRO A 99 -26.55 -5.95 -10.36
C PRO A 99 -26.06 -5.96 -11.81
N LYS A 100 -27.04 -5.99 -12.72
CA LYS A 100 -26.93 -5.84 -14.18
C LYS A 100 -26.27 -4.50 -14.54
N ILE A 101 -25.14 -4.59 -15.25
CA ILE A 101 -24.47 -3.46 -15.87
C ILE A 101 -25.24 -3.15 -17.17
N GLU A 102 -25.84 -1.97 -17.25
CA GLU A 102 -26.35 -1.45 -18.53
C GLU A 102 -25.14 -0.89 -19.27
N GLU A 103 -24.81 -1.53 -20.39
CA GLU A 103 -23.87 -1.00 -21.37
C GLU A 103 -24.47 0.31 -21.91
N VAL A 104 -23.81 1.42 -21.58
CA VAL A 104 -24.02 2.71 -22.25
C VAL A 104 -23.36 2.59 -23.62
N ASP A 105 -24.19 2.54 -24.66
CA ASP A 105 -23.85 2.95 -26.03
C ASP A 105 -23.86 4.49 -26.11
#